data_AF-A0A1V5A809-F1
#
_entry.id   AF-A0A1V5A809-F1
#
_cell.length_a   1.000
_cell.length_b   1.000
_cell.length_c   1.000
_cell.angle_alpha   90.00
_cell.angle_beta   90.00
_cell.angle_gamma   90.00
#
_symmetry.space_group_name_H-M   'P 1'
#
loop_
_entity.id
_entity.type
_entity.pdbx_description
1 polymer ?
#
loop_
_entity_poly.entity_id
_entity_poly.type
_entity_poly.pdbx_seq_one_letter_code
_entity_poly.pdbx_strand_id
1 'polypeptide(L)' 'MQERNTMEQLVVTREAVEAYERRTGFMGIGEFFLRKGLFVLKEVETCKKE' A
#
# COMPACT_ATOMS: atom_id res chain seq x y z
N MET A 1 -11.23 -24.17 -15.83
CA MET A 1 -10.73 -23.72 -14.51
C MET A 1 -10.38 -22.25 -14.65
N GLN A 2 -11.24 -21.36 -14.18
CA GLN A 2 -10.96 -19.92 -14.19
C GLN A 2 -10.53 -19.59 -12.76
N GLU A 3 -9.21 -19.62 -12.53
CA GLU A 3 -8.63 -19.25 -11.24
C GLU A 3 -8.83 -17.74 -11.08
N ARG A 4 -9.94 -17.36 -10.46
CA ARG A 4 -10.14 -15.99 -9.98
C ARG A 4 -9.22 -15.80 -8.79
N ASN A 5 -7.95 -15.53 -9.06
CA ASN A 5 -7.05 -14.92 -8.10
C ASN A 5 -7.59 -13.50 -7.88
N THR A 6 -8.63 -13.36 -7.05
CA THR A 6 -8.94 -12.09 -6.38
C THR A 6 -7.73 -11.81 -5.51
N MET A 7 -6.69 -11.22 -6.09
CA MET A 7 -5.53 -10.73 -5.36
C MET A 7 -6.09 -9.83 -4.26
N GLU A 8 -6.05 -10.33 -3.03
CA GLU A 8 -6.52 -9.58 -1.87
C GLU A 8 -5.77 -8.25 -1.86
N GLN A 9 -6.53 -7.15 -1.94
CA GLN A 9 -5.94 -5.83 -2.02
C GLN A 9 -5.07 -5.61 -0.78
N LEU A 10 -3.82 -5.26 -0.99
CA LEU A 10 -2.84 -5.17 0.08
C LEU A 10 -3.04 -3.86 0.81
N VAL A 11 -3.46 -3.95 2.07
CA VAL A 11 -3.64 -2.77 2.92
C VAL A 11 -2.27 -2.32 3.42
N VAL A 12 -1.84 -1.12 3.05
CA VAL A 12 -0.52 -0.56 3.36
C VAL A 12 -0.65 0.80 4.01
N THR A 13 0.29 1.18 4.88
CA THR A 13 0.39 2.57 5.35
C THR A 13 1.27 3.38 4.42
N ARG A 14 1.07 4.70 4.42
CA ARG A 14 1.92 5.61 3.66
C ARG A 14 3.38 5.50 4.08
N GLU A 15 3.65 5.36 5.38
CA GLU A 15 5.03 5.25 5.87
C GLU A 15 5.70 3.97 5.42
N ALA A 16 4.97 2.85 5.33
CA ALA A 16 5.52 1.58 4.84
C ALA A 16 5.94 1.69 3.38
N VAL A 17 5.11 2.33 2.55
CA VAL A 17 5.43 2.62 1.14
C VAL A 17 6.67 3.51 1.06
N GLU A 18 6.69 4.65 1.75
CA GLU A 18 7.83 5.57 1.70
C GLU A 18 9.12 4.95 2.24
N ALA A 19 9.06 4.13 3.29
CA ALA A 19 10.22 3.41 3.82
C ALA A 19 10.75 2.39 2.81
N TYR A 20 9.86 1.69 2.11
CA TYR A 20 10.24 0.75 1.05
C TYR A 20 10.94 1.48 -0.10
N GLU A 21 10.38 2.58 -0.59
CA GLU A 21 10.98 3.37 -1.67
C GLU A 21 12.35 3.92 -1.29
N ARG A 22 12.48 4.48 -0.07
CA ARG A 22 13.77 4.96 0.45
C ARG A 22 14.81 3.84 0.59
N ARG A 23 14.38 2.65 1.01
CA ARG A 23 15.28 1.50 1.23
C ARG A 23 15.77 0.88 -0.08
N THR A 24 14.93 0.88 -1.10
CA THR A 24 15.19 0.14 -2.35
C THR A 24 15.59 1.02 -3.52
N GLY A 25 15.28 2.32 -3.46
CA GLY A 25 15.42 3.24 -4.59
C GLY A 25 14.30 3.15 -5.62
N PHE A 26 13.29 2.28 -5.43
CA PHE A 26 12.11 2.18 -6.30
C PHE A 26 11.11 3.30 -6.02
N MET A 27 11.46 4.53 -6.39
CA MET A 27 10.61 5.71 -6.23
C MET A 27 9.34 5.59 -7.10
N GLY A 28 8.17 5.87 -6.51
CA GLY A 28 6.87 5.87 -7.20
C GLY A 28 6.20 4.49 -7.36
N ILE A 29 6.78 3.44 -6.79
CA ILE A 29 6.19 2.10 -6.83
C ILE A 29 4.88 2.04 -6.05
N GLY A 30 4.78 2.79 -4.94
CA GLY A 30 3.55 2.90 -4.17
C GLY A 30 2.42 3.50 -4.99
N GLU A 31 2.70 4.60 -5.69
CA GLU A 31 1.72 5.26 -6.56
C GLU A 31 1.27 4.33 -7.70
N PHE A 32 2.20 3.58 -8.29
CA PHE A 32 1.89 2.61 -9.32
C PHE A 32 0.92 1.53 -8.81
N PHE A 33 1.19 0.93 -7.65
CA PHE A 33 0.32 -0.10 -7.07
C PHE A 33 -1.03 0.45 -6.61
N LEU A 34 -1.09 1.68 -6.13
CA LEU A 34 -2.35 2.36 -5.79
C LEU A 34 -3.21 2.61 -7.03
N ARG A 35 -2.63 3.13 -8.12
CA ARG A 35 -3.34 3.34 -9.39
C ARG A 35 -3.86 2.04 -10.00
N LYS A 36 -3.17 0.92 -9.75
CA LYS A 36 -3.60 -0.41 -10.19
C LYS A 36 -4.66 -1.03 -9.29
N GLY A 37 -5.02 -0.39 -8.18
CA GLY A 37 -5.99 -0.91 -7.20
C GLY A 37 -5.47 -2.14 -6.45
N LEU A 38 -4.14 -2.35 -6.45
CA LEU A 38 -3.49 -3.46 -5.76
C LEU A 38 -3.17 -3.08 -4.30
N PHE A 39 -2.93 -1.80 -4.04
CA PHE A 39 -2.76 -1.26 -2.69
C PHE A 39 -3.99 -0.47 -2.24
N VAL A 40 -4.27 -0.56 -0.94
CA VAL A 40 -5.24 0.31 -0.25
C VAL A 40 -4.50 1.01 0.88
N LEU A 41 -4.49 2.34 0.88
CA LEU A 41 -3.88 3.10 1.96
C LEU A 41 -4.76 3.03 3.20
N LYS A 42 -4.21 2.54 4.32
CA LYS A 42 -4.82 2.70 5.63
C LYS A 42 -4.31 3.99 6.24
N GLU A 43 -5.21 4.95 6.44
CA GLU A 43 -4.93 6.10 7.29
C GLU A 43 -4.73 5.58 8.72
N VAL A 44 -3.56 5.85 9.29
CA VAL A 44 -3.31 5.54 10.69
C VAL A 44 -4.18 6.51 11.47
N GLU A 45 -5.27 6.02 12.07
CA GLU A 45 -6.00 6.79 13.06
C GLU A 45 -4.99 7.13 14.16
N THR A 46 -4.53 8.38 14.17
CA THR A 46 -3.78 8.91 15.30
C THR A 46 -4.73 8.76 16.49
N CYS A 47 -4.42 7.83 17.41
CA CYS A 47 -5.19 7.66 18.63
C CYS A 47 -5.40 9.05 19.23
N LYS A 48 -6.66 9.52 19.25
CA LYS A 48 -6.99 10.72 20.01
C LYS A 48 -6.64 10.38 21.45
N LYS A 49 -5.63 11.06 21.97
CA LYS A 49 -5.21 10.95 23.36
C LYS A 49 -6.38 11.51 24.18
N GLU A 50 -7.19 10.63 24.75
CA GLU A 50 -8.16 10.97 25.79
C GLU A 50 -7.43 11.38 27.08
#